data_AF-A0A660Q7B4-F1
#
_entry.id   AF-A0A660Q7B4-F1
#
_cell.length_a   1.000
_cell.length_b   1.000
_cell.length_c   1.000
_cell.angle_alpha   90.00
_cell.angle_beta   90.00
_cell.angle_gamma   90.00
#
_symmetry.space_group_name_H-M   'P 1'
#
loop_
_entity.id
_entity.type
_entity.pdbx_description
1 polymer ?
#
loop_
_entity_poly.entity_id
_entity_poly.type
_entity_poly.pdbx_seq_one_letter_code
_entity_poly.pdbx_strand_id
1 'polypeptide(L)'
;MPAVPCPQEVAVFDNFNLTKLPPYGKLFVSLFCILILLVVGWMTVLGLMEAKILGAPEFDEESAFEEYDAQADIQTIALDDQAVTTPDWSDSGDQEPIGPEDIDEYEEYAEEQFDEEEYALTFWEKFRENMEWSMGHLSTQTILFFALGFLFVLTTYSAGIKKLFIWLLAIFTIVHAFGIAGFEFCRPATMFTWIGGLLLLIIMFIMSLMILVNVRKKA
;
A
#
# COMPACT_ATOMS: atom_id res chain seq x y z
N MET A 1 -51.21 -23.09 49.05
CA MET A 1 -49.88 -22.44 49.04
C MET A 1 -49.72 -21.78 47.68
N PRO A 2 -49.55 -20.44 47.59
CA PRO A 2 -49.34 -19.78 46.31
C PRO A 2 -47.97 -20.18 45.74
N ALA A 3 -47.92 -20.45 44.44
CA ALA A 3 -46.71 -20.82 43.73
C ALA A 3 -45.69 -19.67 43.81
N VAL A 4 -44.45 -20.01 44.23
CA VAL A 4 -43.32 -19.08 44.19
C VAL A 4 -42.96 -18.87 42.72
N PRO A 5 -43.07 -17.64 42.18
CA PRO A 5 -42.70 -17.39 40.79
C PRO A 5 -41.18 -17.63 40.63
N CYS A 6 -40.81 -18.44 39.65
CA CYS A 6 -39.41 -18.60 39.25
C CYS A 6 -38.83 -17.21 38.91
N PRO A 7 -37.60 -16.91 39.34
CA PRO A 7 -36.92 -15.69 38.92
C PRO A 7 -36.79 -15.74 37.40
N GLN A 8 -37.41 -14.77 36.73
CA GLN A 8 -37.30 -14.63 35.30
C GLN A 8 -35.82 -14.44 34.96
N GLU A 9 -35.31 -15.30 34.08
CA GLU A 9 -34.08 -15.13 33.33
C GLU A 9 -34.26 -13.90 32.42
N VAL A 10 -34.24 -12.70 33.01
CA VAL A 10 -34.36 -11.46 32.25
C VAL A 10 -33.01 -11.17 31.60
N ALA A 11 -32.91 -11.64 30.35
CA ALA A 11 -32.10 -11.09 29.26
C ALA A 11 -30.90 -10.22 29.69
N VAL A 12 -29.76 -10.87 29.96
CA VAL A 12 -28.45 -10.20 30.17
C VAL A 12 -28.04 -9.34 28.95
N PHE A 13 -28.68 -9.53 27.80
CA PHE A 13 -28.37 -8.83 26.54
C PHE A 13 -29.15 -7.52 26.30
N ASP A 14 -30.27 -7.26 26.99
CA ASP A 14 -31.10 -6.05 26.76
C ASP A 14 -30.44 -4.74 27.23
N ASN A 15 -29.24 -4.81 27.80
CA ASN A 15 -28.51 -3.67 28.34
C ASN A 15 -27.18 -3.35 27.63
N PHE A 16 -26.87 -4.00 26.50
CA PHE A 16 -25.72 -3.64 25.66
C PHE A 16 -26.02 -2.39 24.83
N ASN A 17 -25.90 -1.22 25.47
CA ASN A 17 -25.98 0.07 24.80
C ASN A 17 -24.57 0.65 24.65
N LEU A 18 -24.14 0.93 23.40
CA LEU A 18 -22.85 1.56 23.08
C LEU A 18 -22.63 2.88 23.85
N THR A 19 -23.71 3.57 24.23
CA THR A 19 -23.64 4.78 25.05
C THR A 19 -23.17 4.53 26.49
N LYS A 20 -23.23 3.29 27.00
CA LYS A 20 -22.72 2.91 28.33
C LYS A 20 -21.24 2.55 28.34
N LEU A 21 -20.56 2.53 27.19
CA LEU A 21 -19.12 2.30 27.13
C LEU A 21 -18.37 3.41 27.88
N PRO A 22 -17.25 3.08 28.55
CA PRO A 22 -16.39 4.10 29.11
C PRO A 22 -15.85 5.01 27.98
N PRO A 23 -15.45 6.26 28.27
CA PRO A 23 -15.05 7.23 27.24
C PRO A 23 -13.97 6.72 26.28
N TYR A 24 -13.00 5.94 26.77
CA TYR A 24 -11.96 5.34 25.94
C TYR A 24 -12.47 4.20 25.03
N GLY A 25 -13.51 3.48 25.45
CA GLY A 25 -14.17 2.45 24.62
C GLY A 25 -14.94 3.09 23.48
N LYS A 26 -15.65 4.20 23.74
CA LYS A 26 -16.32 4.99 22.68
C LYS A 26 -15.31 5.53 21.66
N LEU A 27 -14.20 6.06 22.16
CA LEU A 27 -13.11 6.53 21.31
C LEU A 27 -12.54 5.41 20.43
N PHE A 28 -12.24 4.25 21.01
CA PHE A 28 -11.73 3.10 20.26
C PHE A 28 -12.67 2.68 19.13
N VAL A 29 -13.97 2.50 19.43
CA VAL A 29 -14.97 2.13 18.43
C VAL A 29 -15.09 3.21 17.35
N SER A 30 -15.12 4.49 17.74
CA SER A 30 -15.18 5.59 16.79
C SER A 30 -13.97 5.61 15.84
N LEU A 31 -12.76 5.42 16.35
CA LEU A 31 -11.54 5.39 15.55
C LEU A 31 -11.50 4.16 14.64
N PHE A 32 -11.93 3.00 15.14
CA PHE A 32 -12.06 1.80 14.33
C PHE A 32 -13.04 2.01 13.17
N CYS A 33 -14.22 2.58 13.42
CA CYS A 33 -15.18 2.92 12.37
C CYS A 33 -14.59 3.89 11.33
N ILE A 34 -13.84 4.90 11.77
CA ILE A 34 -13.15 5.82 10.86
C ILE A 34 -12.12 5.07 9.99
N LEU A 35 -11.31 4.18 10.58
CA LEU A 35 -10.34 3.38 9.83
C LEU A 35 -11.03 2.48 8.79
N ILE A 36 -12.14 1.83 9.15
CA ILE A 36 -12.92 1.02 8.21
C ILE A 36 -13.51 1.88 7.09
N LEU A 37 -14.03 3.07 7.41
CA LEU A 37 -14.51 4.00 6.38
C LEU A 37 -13.39 4.44 5.44
N LEU A 38 -12.17 4.63 5.94
CA LEU A 38 -11.01 4.91 5.10
C LEU A 38 -10.70 3.73 4.18
N VAL A 39 -10.71 2.48 4.67
CA VAL A 39 -10.53 1.28 3.84
C VAL A 39 -11.58 1.20 2.73
N VAL A 40 -12.86 1.37 3.08
CA VAL A 40 -13.97 1.34 2.10
C VAL A 40 -13.85 2.48 1.09
N GLY A 41 -13.50 3.68 1.55
CA GLY A 41 -13.24 4.81 0.66
C GLY A 41 -12.08 4.54 -0.29
N TRP A 42 -10.99 3.94 0.20
CA TRP A 42 -9.84 3.55 -0.60
C TRP A 42 -10.19 2.52 -1.67
N MET A 43 -10.91 1.47 -1.28
CA MET A 43 -11.42 0.45 -2.22
C MET A 43 -12.33 1.05 -3.29
N THR A 44 -13.15 2.05 -2.91
CA THR A 44 -14.01 2.75 -3.87
C THR A 44 -13.16 3.52 -4.89
N VAL A 45 -12.11 4.21 -4.45
CA VAL A 45 -11.19 4.93 -5.36
C VAL A 45 -10.50 3.95 -6.31
N LEU A 46 -9.97 2.82 -5.80
CA LEU A 46 -9.35 1.79 -6.63
C LEU A 46 -10.35 1.21 -7.64
N GLY A 47 -11.57 0.88 -7.23
CA GLY A 47 -12.60 0.37 -8.15
C GLY A 47 -13.01 1.40 -9.21
N LEU A 48 -13.01 2.70 -8.90
CA LEU A 48 -13.22 3.76 -9.90
C LEU A 48 -12.04 3.88 -10.87
N MET A 49 -10.81 3.60 -10.41
CA MET A 49 -9.63 3.56 -11.27
C MET A 49 -9.65 2.34 -12.20
N GLU A 50 -9.98 1.16 -11.68
CA GLU A 50 -10.18 -0.06 -12.48
C GLU A 50 -11.30 0.10 -13.52
N ALA A 51 -12.38 0.78 -13.14
CA ALA A 51 -13.48 1.10 -14.05
C ALA A 51 -13.12 2.19 -15.09
N LYS A 52 -11.88 2.71 -15.08
CA LYS A 52 -11.40 3.81 -15.95
C LYS A 52 -12.24 5.09 -15.83
N ILE A 53 -12.92 5.28 -14.68
CA ILE A 53 -13.68 6.50 -14.37
C ILE A 53 -12.74 7.57 -13.80
N LEU A 54 -11.72 7.16 -13.03
CA LEU A 54 -10.66 8.00 -12.50
C LEU A 54 -9.31 7.51 -13.02
N GLY A 55 -8.46 8.43 -13.49
CA GLY A 55 -7.21 8.10 -14.16
C GLY A 55 -7.24 8.57 -15.61
N ALA A 56 -6.07 8.78 -16.23
CA ALA A 56 -6.01 9.27 -17.60
C ALA A 56 -6.90 8.41 -18.51
N PRO A 57 -7.74 9.03 -19.37
CA PRO A 57 -8.30 8.28 -20.49
C PRO A 57 -7.11 7.64 -21.18
N GLU A 58 -7.24 6.36 -21.49
CA GLU A 58 -6.26 5.54 -22.21
C GLU A 58 -5.26 6.44 -22.95
N PHE A 59 -3.97 6.36 -22.61
CA PHE A 59 -2.99 6.56 -23.67
C PHE A 59 -3.41 5.54 -24.70
N ASP A 60 -4.12 6.07 -25.68
CA ASP A 60 -4.69 5.36 -26.78
C ASP A 60 -3.49 4.61 -27.36
N GLU A 61 -3.44 3.28 -27.22
CA GLU A 61 -2.41 2.50 -27.90
C GLU A 61 -2.43 2.84 -29.40
N GLU A 62 -3.59 3.29 -29.92
CA GLU A 62 -3.76 3.88 -31.24
C GLU A 62 -2.98 5.20 -31.39
N SER A 63 -2.88 6.07 -30.38
CA SER A 63 -2.05 7.29 -30.41
C SER A 63 -0.53 7.03 -30.28
N ALA A 64 -0.13 5.99 -29.52
CA ALA A 64 1.28 5.57 -29.44
C ALA A 64 1.72 4.87 -30.73
N PHE A 65 0.81 4.18 -31.43
CA PHE A 65 1.01 3.69 -32.79
C PHE A 65 0.82 4.77 -33.86
N GLU A 66 0.08 5.85 -33.62
CA GLU A 66 -0.02 6.97 -34.57
C GLU A 66 1.25 7.85 -34.59
N GLU A 67 2.09 7.79 -33.55
CA GLU A 67 3.46 8.31 -33.57
C GLU A 67 4.47 7.25 -34.09
N TYR A 68 4.01 6.11 -34.63
CA TYR A 68 4.84 5.31 -35.52
C TYR A 68 4.92 6.04 -36.86
N ASP A 69 6.00 6.80 -37.07
CA ASP A 69 6.28 7.46 -38.35
C ASP A 69 6.71 6.42 -39.38
N ALA A 70 5.74 5.63 -39.85
CA ALA A 70 5.89 4.70 -40.96
C ALA A 70 6.49 5.39 -42.20
N GLN A 71 6.37 6.72 -42.30
CA GLN A 71 6.95 7.50 -43.37
C GLN A 71 8.45 7.74 -43.19
N ALA A 72 8.94 7.88 -41.95
CA ALA A 72 10.38 7.90 -41.63
C ALA A 72 11.03 6.53 -41.85
N ASP A 73 10.37 5.44 -41.47
CA ASP A 73 10.89 4.08 -41.72
C ASP A 73 10.91 3.76 -43.22
N ILE A 74 9.84 4.09 -43.95
CA ILE A 74 9.81 3.95 -45.42
C ILE A 74 10.86 4.84 -46.08
N GLN A 75 11.12 6.05 -45.56
CA GLN A 75 12.22 6.89 -46.05
C GLN A 75 13.58 6.29 -45.75
N THR A 76 13.77 5.68 -44.58
CA THR A 76 15.03 5.01 -44.21
C THR A 76 15.29 3.81 -45.10
N ILE A 77 14.28 2.96 -45.35
CA ILE A 77 14.36 1.83 -46.28
C ILE A 77 14.61 2.34 -47.71
N ALA A 78 13.94 3.42 -48.14
CA ALA A 78 14.14 4.00 -49.46
C ALA A 78 15.51 4.68 -49.64
N LEU A 79 16.13 5.15 -48.55
CA LEU A 79 17.51 5.65 -48.52
C LEU A 79 18.51 4.49 -48.59
N ASP A 80 18.20 3.36 -47.95
CA ASP A 80 19.01 2.14 -47.99
C ASP A 80 18.98 1.48 -49.39
N ASP A 81 17.81 1.46 -50.05
CA ASP A 81 17.67 1.04 -51.46
C ASP A 81 18.42 1.98 -52.44
N GLN A 82 18.71 3.22 -52.01
CA GLN A 82 19.52 4.18 -52.76
C GLN A 82 21.01 4.15 -52.38
N ALA A 83 21.40 3.33 -51.41
CA ALA A 83 22.80 3.13 -51.05
C ALA A 83 23.52 2.40 -52.19
N VAL A 84 24.19 3.17 -53.05
CA VAL A 84 24.97 2.65 -54.20
C VAL A 84 26.23 1.91 -53.75
N THR A 85 26.68 2.15 -52.52
CA THR A 85 27.82 1.48 -51.90
C THR A 85 27.32 0.47 -50.89
N THR A 86 27.64 -0.82 -51.12
CA THR A 86 27.55 -1.84 -50.08
C THR A 86 28.23 -1.32 -48.80
N PRO A 87 27.67 -1.58 -47.60
CA PRO A 87 28.35 -1.24 -46.36
C PRO A 87 29.79 -1.74 -46.42
N ASP A 88 30.73 -0.91 -45.99
CA ASP A 88 32.14 -1.30 -46.00
C ASP A 88 32.35 -2.31 -44.87
N TRP A 89 32.28 -3.59 -45.20
CA TRP A 89 32.51 -4.67 -44.24
C TRP A 89 34.00 -4.99 -44.07
N SER A 90 34.91 -4.17 -44.61
CA SER A 90 36.35 -4.47 -44.58
C SER A 90 36.96 -4.37 -43.17
N ASP A 91 36.29 -3.67 -42.26
CA ASP A 91 36.61 -3.55 -40.83
C ASP A 91 35.86 -4.57 -39.96
N SER A 92 34.94 -5.35 -40.53
CA SER A 92 34.07 -6.29 -39.82
C SER A 92 34.79 -7.54 -39.30
N GLY A 93 36.11 -7.59 -39.44
CA GLY A 93 36.99 -8.61 -38.89
C GLY A 93 38.13 -8.06 -38.02
N ASP A 94 38.21 -6.74 -37.84
CA ASP A 94 39.18 -6.08 -36.95
C ASP A 94 38.67 -5.99 -35.51
N GLN A 95 37.40 -6.28 -35.28
CA GLN A 95 36.83 -6.47 -33.95
C GLN A 95 37.23 -7.85 -33.44
N GLU A 96 37.75 -7.93 -32.22
CA GLU A 96 38.03 -9.23 -31.59
C GLU A 96 36.73 -10.05 -31.56
N PRO A 97 36.79 -11.36 -31.89
CA PRO A 97 35.61 -12.20 -31.85
C PRO A 97 35.06 -12.17 -30.42
N ILE A 98 33.77 -11.85 -30.29
CA ILE A 98 33.05 -11.82 -29.01
C ILE A 98 33.34 -13.13 -28.27
N GLY A 99 34.09 -13.01 -27.18
CA GLY A 99 34.44 -14.12 -26.32
C GLY A 99 33.23 -14.55 -25.48
N PRO A 100 33.26 -15.74 -24.88
CA PRO A 100 32.21 -16.17 -23.96
C PRO A 100 32.02 -15.19 -22.79
N GLU A 101 33.08 -14.52 -22.38
CA GLU A 101 33.07 -13.51 -21.33
C GLU A 101 32.42 -12.18 -21.74
N ASP A 102 32.49 -11.81 -23.03
CA ASP A 102 31.77 -10.64 -23.55
C ASP A 102 30.27 -10.94 -23.69
N ILE A 103 29.89 -12.20 -23.98
CA ILE A 103 28.48 -12.62 -24.06
C ILE A 103 27.80 -12.41 -22.70
N ASP A 104 28.46 -12.79 -21.60
CA ASP A 104 27.92 -12.59 -20.25
C ASP A 104 27.77 -11.08 -19.94
N GLU A 105 28.72 -10.23 -20.35
CA GLU A 105 28.64 -8.76 -20.17
C GLU A 105 27.53 -8.13 -21.02
N TYR A 106 27.32 -8.59 -22.25
CA TYR A 106 26.21 -8.13 -23.10
C TYR A 106 24.85 -8.66 -22.62
N GLU A 107 24.79 -9.85 -22.04
CA GLU A 107 23.57 -10.42 -21.46
C GLU A 107 23.21 -9.68 -20.16
N GLU A 108 24.18 -9.37 -19.29
CA GLU A 108 23.99 -8.54 -18.10
C GLU A 108 23.59 -7.10 -18.48
N TYR A 109 24.22 -6.49 -19.49
CA TYR A 109 23.85 -5.16 -19.98
C TYR A 109 22.47 -5.14 -20.65
N ALA A 110 22.11 -6.19 -21.39
CA ALA A 110 20.80 -6.33 -21.99
C ALA A 110 19.71 -6.56 -20.92
N GLU A 111 19.98 -7.34 -19.87
CA GLU A 111 19.09 -7.50 -18.72
C GLU A 111 18.91 -6.18 -17.94
N GLU A 112 20.00 -5.42 -17.70
CA GLU A 112 19.92 -4.10 -17.05
C GLU A 112 19.13 -3.07 -17.89
N GLN A 113 19.26 -3.10 -19.22
CA GLN A 113 18.51 -2.22 -20.13
C GLN A 113 17.04 -2.64 -20.32
N PHE A 114 16.76 -3.96 -20.37
CA PHE A 114 15.39 -4.48 -20.49
C PHE A 114 14.55 -4.17 -19.24
N ASP A 115 15.14 -4.24 -18.04
CA ASP A 115 14.42 -3.92 -16.80
C ASP A 115 14.15 -2.40 -16.62
N GLU A 116 14.95 -1.51 -17.22
CA GLU A 116 14.75 -0.05 -17.13
C GLU A 116 13.83 0.54 -18.20
N GLU A 117 13.83 0.03 -19.44
CA GLU A 117 13.02 0.60 -20.53
C GLU A 117 11.63 -0.06 -20.73
N GLU A 118 11.43 -1.34 -20.35
CA GLU A 118 10.16 -2.04 -20.60
C GLU A 118 9.08 -1.79 -19.51
N TYR A 119 9.43 -1.19 -18.37
CA TYR A 119 8.51 -0.95 -17.23
C TYR A 119 8.50 0.49 -16.69
N ALA A 120 8.65 1.49 -17.55
CA ALA A 120 8.34 2.87 -17.16
C ALA A 120 6.82 3.04 -16.95
N LEU A 121 6.31 2.52 -15.82
CA LEU A 121 4.90 2.63 -15.43
C LEU A 121 4.46 4.09 -15.55
N THR A 122 3.32 4.30 -16.19
CA THR A 122 2.71 5.62 -16.24
C THR A 122 2.45 6.12 -14.82
N PHE A 123 2.37 7.44 -14.64
CA PHE A 123 2.03 8.04 -13.35
C PHE A 123 0.80 7.36 -12.70
N TRP A 124 -0.22 7.03 -13.51
CA TRP A 124 -1.46 6.42 -13.03
C TRP A 124 -1.32 4.97 -12.63
N GLU A 125 -0.52 4.17 -13.34
CA GLU A 125 -0.25 2.78 -12.98
C GLU A 125 0.56 2.71 -11.69
N LYS A 126 1.61 3.52 -11.59
CA LYS A 126 2.41 3.64 -10.36
C LYS A 126 1.56 4.13 -9.17
N PHE A 127 0.64 5.06 -9.43
CA PHE A 127 -0.27 5.54 -8.38
C PHE A 127 -1.25 4.45 -7.96
N ARG A 128 -1.80 3.69 -8.91
CA ARG A 128 -2.66 2.53 -8.65
C ARG A 128 -1.94 1.49 -7.80
N GLU A 129 -0.73 1.09 -8.18
CA GLU A 129 0.06 0.10 -7.43
C GLU A 129 0.34 0.55 -5.99
N ASN A 130 0.75 1.81 -5.80
CA ASN A 130 0.95 2.38 -4.48
C ASN A 130 -0.36 2.42 -3.66
N MET A 131 -1.48 2.69 -4.31
CA MET A 131 -2.81 2.68 -3.68
C MET A 131 -3.24 1.26 -3.27
N GLU A 132 -2.99 0.24 -4.10
CA GLU A 132 -3.23 -1.18 -3.79
C GLU A 132 -2.36 -1.64 -2.63
N TRP A 133 -1.07 -1.30 -2.67
CA TRP A 133 -0.12 -1.63 -1.59
C TRP A 133 -0.53 -0.95 -0.27
N SER A 134 -0.95 0.31 -0.34
CA SER A 134 -1.49 1.08 0.79
C SER A 134 -2.74 0.42 1.37
N MET A 135 -3.66 -0.04 0.52
CA MET A 135 -4.89 -0.70 0.94
C MET A 135 -4.60 -2.01 1.71
N GLY A 136 -3.69 -2.83 1.20
CA GLY A 136 -3.25 -4.05 1.89
C GLY A 136 -2.68 -3.78 3.28
N HIS A 137 -1.86 -2.72 3.41
CA HIS A 137 -1.30 -2.28 4.68
C HIS A 137 -2.35 -1.72 5.62
N LEU A 138 -3.21 -0.82 5.14
CA LEU A 138 -4.26 -0.20 5.93
C LEU A 138 -5.24 -1.25 6.48
N SER A 139 -5.62 -2.24 5.67
CA SER A 139 -6.49 -3.34 6.10
C SER A 139 -5.84 -4.16 7.22
N THR A 140 -4.60 -4.63 7.01
CA THR A 140 -3.85 -5.40 8.01
C THR A 140 -3.66 -4.61 9.30
N GLN A 141 -3.30 -3.34 9.20
CA GLN A 141 -3.09 -2.47 10.36
C GLN A 141 -4.40 -2.13 11.07
N THR A 142 -5.52 -2.05 10.36
CA THR A 142 -6.85 -1.85 10.97
C THR A 142 -7.28 -3.09 11.78
N ILE A 143 -6.98 -4.30 11.29
CA ILE A 143 -7.21 -5.54 12.03
C ILE A 143 -6.31 -5.59 13.28
N LEU A 144 -5.02 -5.24 13.16
CA LEU A 144 -4.11 -5.15 14.30
C LEU A 144 -4.54 -4.08 15.31
N PHE A 145 -4.99 -2.92 14.84
CA PHE A 145 -5.58 -1.87 15.67
C PHE A 145 -6.76 -2.42 16.46
N PHE A 146 -7.65 -3.16 15.81
CA PHE A 146 -8.79 -3.77 16.48
C PHE A 146 -8.33 -4.79 17.55
N ALA A 147 -7.49 -5.75 17.18
CA ALA A 147 -7.06 -6.81 18.09
C ALA A 147 -6.27 -6.27 19.30
N LEU A 148 -5.22 -5.50 19.06
CA LEU A 148 -4.39 -4.92 20.12
C LEU A 148 -5.13 -3.85 20.90
N GLY A 149 -5.86 -2.97 20.21
CA GLY A 149 -6.65 -1.91 20.85
C GLY A 149 -7.73 -2.47 21.76
N PHE A 150 -8.45 -3.51 21.32
CA PHE A 150 -9.46 -4.18 22.15
C PHE A 150 -8.85 -4.80 23.41
N LEU A 151 -7.76 -5.57 23.28
CA LEU A 151 -7.06 -6.11 24.43
C LEU A 151 -6.54 -5.01 25.36
N PHE A 152 -6.04 -3.91 24.80
CA PHE A 152 -5.53 -2.77 25.57
C PHE A 152 -6.64 -2.05 26.34
N VAL A 153 -7.83 -1.90 25.76
CA VAL A 153 -9.03 -1.34 26.41
C VAL A 153 -9.39 -2.14 27.67
N LEU A 154 -9.18 -3.47 27.67
CA LEU A 154 -9.47 -4.35 28.80
C LEU A 154 -8.40 -4.32 29.92
N THR A 155 -7.28 -3.62 29.73
CA THR A 155 -6.22 -3.55 30.74
C THR A 155 -6.60 -2.72 31.98
N THR A 156 -5.80 -2.77 33.04
CA THR A 156 -6.03 -1.95 34.26
C THR A 156 -5.36 -0.57 34.21
N TYR A 157 -4.71 -0.20 33.10
CA TYR A 157 -4.07 1.11 32.95
C TYR A 157 -5.09 2.26 33.06
N SER A 158 -4.59 3.44 33.46
CA SER A 158 -5.41 4.63 33.58
C SER A 158 -6.03 5.04 32.24
N ALA A 159 -7.18 5.69 32.29
CA ALA A 159 -7.91 6.12 31.08
C ALA A 159 -7.06 7.06 30.19
N GLY A 160 -6.19 7.88 30.78
CA GLY A 160 -5.28 8.76 30.03
C GLY A 160 -4.28 7.98 29.19
N ILE A 161 -3.66 6.94 29.75
CA ILE A 161 -2.72 6.07 29.04
C ILE A 161 -3.44 5.32 27.92
N LYS A 162 -4.62 4.75 28.21
CA LYS A 162 -5.45 4.08 27.19
C LYS A 162 -5.75 4.99 26.02
N LYS A 163 -6.24 6.20 26.30
CA LYS A 163 -6.56 7.21 25.30
C LYS A 163 -5.34 7.57 24.45
N LEU A 164 -4.18 7.78 25.07
CA LEU A 164 -2.95 8.14 24.37
C LEU A 164 -2.55 7.07 23.35
N PHE A 165 -2.40 5.82 23.78
CA PHE A 165 -1.94 4.74 22.90
C PHE A 165 -2.95 4.40 21.80
N ILE A 166 -4.25 4.46 22.10
CA ILE A 166 -5.30 4.28 21.08
C ILE A 166 -5.20 5.38 20.00
N TRP A 167 -4.99 6.64 20.40
CA TRP A 167 -4.80 7.74 19.45
C TRP A 167 -3.52 7.59 18.63
N LEU A 168 -2.40 7.30 19.28
CA LEU A 168 -1.12 7.12 18.60
C LEU A 168 -1.22 6.01 17.56
N LEU A 169 -1.76 4.84 17.94
CA LEU A 169 -1.91 3.72 17.02
C LEU A 169 -2.77 4.11 15.80
N ALA A 170 -3.92 4.75 16.01
CA ALA A 170 -4.77 5.20 14.90
C ALA A 170 -4.09 6.23 13.98
N ILE A 171 -3.44 7.25 14.56
CA ILE A 171 -2.77 8.31 13.77
C ILE A 171 -1.63 7.72 12.95
N PHE A 172 -0.78 6.87 13.54
CA PHE A 172 0.34 6.29 12.80
C PHE A 172 -0.12 5.31 11.73
N THR A 173 -1.19 4.55 11.94
CA THR A 173 -1.81 3.74 10.87
C THR A 173 -2.24 4.61 9.69
N ILE A 174 -2.92 5.72 9.96
CA ILE A 174 -3.36 6.65 8.91
C ILE A 174 -2.16 7.25 8.19
N VAL A 175 -1.22 7.85 8.93
CA VAL A 175 -0.03 8.51 8.36
C VAL A 175 0.79 7.54 7.50
N HIS A 176 0.99 6.32 7.97
CA HIS A 176 1.75 5.32 7.24
C HIS A 176 1.03 4.85 5.96
N ALA A 177 -0.28 4.60 6.02
CA ALA A 177 -1.06 4.25 4.83
C ALA A 177 -1.05 5.37 3.78
N PHE A 178 -1.21 6.64 4.19
CA PHE A 178 -1.08 7.78 3.28
C PHE A 178 0.34 7.93 2.71
N GLY A 179 1.36 7.64 3.52
CA GLY A 179 2.75 7.60 3.05
C GLY A 179 2.96 6.59 1.93
N ILE A 180 2.41 5.38 2.11
CA ILE A 180 2.50 4.32 1.10
C ILE A 180 1.82 4.73 -0.21
N ALA A 181 0.61 5.29 -0.14
CA ALA A 181 -0.10 5.70 -1.34
C ALA A 181 0.62 6.80 -2.13
N GLY A 182 1.39 7.66 -1.44
CA GLY A 182 2.21 8.70 -2.05
C GLY A 182 3.67 8.29 -2.30
N PHE A 183 4.04 7.03 -2.07
CA PHE A 183 5.43 6.57 -2.15
C PHE A 183 5.99 6.88 -3.54
N GLU A 184 7.24 7.36 -3.59
CA GLU A 184 7.93 7.79 -4.82
C GLU A 184 7.35 9.01 -5.56
N PHE A 185 6.17 9.53 -5.20
CA PHE A 185 5.65 10.78 -5.76
C PHE A 185 6.20 12.02 -5.07
N CYS A 186 6.44 11.93 -3.76
CA CYS A 186 6.99 13.05 -3.00
C CYS A 186 7.78 12.59 -1.78
N ARG A 187 8.86 13.34 -1.47
CA ARG A 187 9.73 13.07 -0.32
C ARG A 187 8.99 12.98 1.03
N PRO A 188 7.96 13.81 1.32
CA PRO A 188 7.18 13.67 2.55
C PRO A 188 6.46 12.32 2.67
N ALA A 189 5.91 11.80 1.58
CA ALA A 189 5.22 10.51 1.59
C ALA A 189 6.20 9.36 1.87
N THR A 190 7.36 9.38 1.21
CA THR A 190 8.46 8.46 1.52
C THR A 190 8.83 8.51 3.01
N MET A 191 9.00 9.71 3.58
CA MET A 191 9.28 9.87 5.02
C MET A 191 8.16 9.30 5.90
N PHE A 192 6.89 9.51 5.55
CA PHE A 192 5.75 8.94 6.28
C PHE A 192 5.72 7.40 6.22
N THR A 193 6.11 6.79 5.11
CA THR A 193 6.23 5.34 5.00
C THR A 193 7.29 4.81 5.94
N TRP A 194 8.53 5.32 5.84
CA TRP A 194 9.67 4.82 6.61
C TRP A 194 9.54 5.12 8.11
N ILE A 195 9.30 6.38 8.47
CA ILE A 195 9.23 6.81 9.87
C ILE A 195 7.91 6.35 10.50
N GLY A 196 6.80 6.50 9.79
CA GLY A 196 5.48 6.11 10.28
C GLY A 196 5.38 4.60 10.51
N GLY A 197 5.93 3.79 9.61
CA GLY A 197 5.96 2.33 9.74
C GLY A 197 6.78 1.88 10.96
N LEU A 198 7.98 2.44 11.13
CA LEU A 198 8.84 2.12 12.28
C LEU A 198 8.19 2.54 13.60
N LEU A 199 7.62 3.74 13.67
CA LEU A 199 6.94 4.23 14.88
C LEU A 199 5.70 3.38 15.20
N LEU A 200 4.95 2.95 14.19
CA LEU A 200 3.80 2.07 14.37
C LEU A 200 4.23 0.72 14.99
N LEU A 201 5.31 0.11 14.49
CA LEU A 201 5.88 -1.11 15.05
C LEU A 201 6.30 -0.93 16.51
N ILE A 202 6.99 0.17 16.83
CA ILE A 202 7.41 0.49 18.21
C ILE A 202 6.19 0.61 19.13
N ILE A 203 5.13 1.30 18.68
CA ILE A 203 3.90 1.47 19.47
C ILE A 203 3.21 0.14 19.71
N MET A 204 3.06 -0.69 18.67
CA MET A 204 2.46 -2.02 18.79
C MET A 204 3.26 -2.92 19.74
N PHE A 205 4.59 -2.85 19.67
CA PHE A 205 5.48 -3.56 20.58
C PHE A 205 5.30 -3.11 22.03
N ILE A 206 5.30 -1.79 22.29
CA ILE A 206 5.10 -1.23 23.64
C ILE A 206 3.72 -1.62 24.18
N MET A 207 2.66 -1.49 23.38
CA MET A 207 1.30 -1.89 23.78
C MET A 207 1.24 -3.37 24.14
N SER A 208 1.90 -4.23 23.35
CA SER A 208 1.98 -5.67 23.62
C SER A 208 2.67 -5.96 24.95
N LEU A 209 3.82 -5.33 25.22
CA LEU A 209 4.51 -5.46 26.51
C LEU A 209 3.65 -5.00 27.69
N MET A 210 2.94 -3.89 27.53
CA MET A 210 2.03 -3.37 28.54
C MET A 210 0.88 -4.35 28.83
N ILE A 211 0.29 -4.95 27.79
CA ILE A 211 -0.74 -5.99 27.94
C ILE A 211 -0.18 -7.17 28.73
N LEU A 212 1.00 -7.68 28.34
CA LEU A 212 1.65 -8.82 29.02
C LEU A 212 1.95 -8.52 30.50
N VAL A 213 2.50 -7.35 30.81
CA VAL A 213 2.77 -6.92 32.19
C VAL A 213 1.48 -6.81 32.99
N ASN A 214 0.40 -6.29 32.39
CA ASN A 214 -0.90 -6.18 33.05
C ASN A 214 -1.54 -7.56 33.31
N VAL A 215 -1.40 -8.52 32.40
CA VAL A 215 -1.86 -9.91 32.61
C VAL A 215 -1.05 -10.56 33.73
N ARG A 216 0.27 -10.42 33.72
CA ARG A 216 1.16 -11.01 34.75
C ARG A 216 0.87 -10.49 36.16
N LYS A 217 0.46 -9.23 36.33
CA LYS A 217 0.10 -8.67 37.65
C LYS A 217 -1.21 -9.22 38.22
N LYS A 218 -2.07 -9.80 37.38
CA LYS A 218 -3.36 -10.39 37.78
C LYS A 218 -3.29 -11.91 38.02
N ALA A 219 -2.24 -12.57 37.52
CA ALA A 219 -1.95 -13.97 37.79
C ALA A 219 -1.16 -14.13 39.08
#